data_AF-A0A134ABB4-F1
#
_entry.id   AF-A0A134ABB4-F1
#
_cell.length_a   1.000
_cell.length_b   1.000
_cell.length_c   1.000
_cell.angle_alpha   90.00
_cell.angle_beta   90.00
_cell.angle_gamma   90.00
#
_symmetry.space_group_name_H-M   'P 1'
#
loop_
_entity.id
_entity.type
_entity.pdbx_description
1 polymer ?
#
loop_
_entity_poly.entity_id
_entity_poly.type
_entity_poly.pdbx_seq_one_letter_code
_entity_poly.pdbx_strand_id
1 'polypeptide(L)'
;MIKNTCKEGGKPSFFKGETMKIILSTDNAHKLNEIGELLEGKVQLLSKTEAGFGDLHPVEDGDTLEANAFIKIKDILCDADDIVIGDDTGLFVHALNGEPGVYSARYAGPEGNDEKNRKKLLKALDGVEDRSAYFKTVIAVKRGEENYTVEGICRGKIIEEERGNSGFGYDPLFVPEGEEKTFAEMSDEQKNAISHRGRALQAFIKSINLA
;
A
#
# COMPACT_ATOMS: atom_id res chain seq x y z
N MET A 1 -21.61 -13.55 28.34
CA MET A 1 -20.31 -13.89 28.94
C MET A 1 -19.32 -14.09 27.82
N ILE A 2 -18.43 -13.11 27.62
CA ILE A 2 -17.42 -13.11 26.56
C ILE A 2 -16.19 -13.86 27.12
N LYS A 3 -15.79 -14.93 26.44
CA LYS A 3 -14.58 -15.74 26.66
C LYS A 3 -14.04 -15.98 25.24
N ASN A 4 -12.78 -15.77 24.88
CA ASN A 4 -11.54 -15.92 25.61
C ASN A 4 -10.48 -14.94 25.10
N THR A 5 -9.58 -14.58 26.00
CA THR A 5 -8.27 -13.96 25.82
C THR A 5 -7.32 -14.85 25.01
N CYS A 6 -6.44 -14.22 24.22
CA CYS A 6 -5.25 -14.84 23.64
C CYS A 6 -4.48 -15.58 24.74
N LYS A 7 -4.25 -16.88 24.56
CA LYS A 7 -3.40 -17.68 25.46
C LYS A 7 -1.98 -17.69 24.93
N GLU A 8 -1.03 -17.45 25.83
CA GLU A 8 0.40 -17.66 25.65
C GLU A 8 0.69 -19.10 25.18
N GLY A 9 1.61 -19.26 24.22
CA GLY A 9 2.07 -20.59 23.83
C GLY A 9 3.18 -20.62 22.78
N GLY A 10 4.44 -20.62 23.24
CA GLY A 10 5.57 -21.28 22.56
C GLY A 10 6.19 -20.56 21.35
N LYS A 11 7.51 -20.69 21.21
CA LYS A 11 8.20 -20.35 19.94
C LYS A 11 7.60 -21.21 18.81
N PRO A 12 7.22 -20.65 17.66
CA PRO A 12 6.64 -21.44 16.59
C PRO A 12 7.69 -22.39 16.01
N SER A 13 7.51 -23.70 16.24
CA SER A 13 8.10 -24.73 15.41
C SER A 13 7.15 -24.95 14.23
N PHE A 14 7.57 -24.54 13.03
CA PHE A 14 6.79 -24.77 11.82
C PHE A 14 6.53 -26.28 11.63
N PHE A 15 5.25 -26.68 11.69
CA PHE A 15 4.84 -27.99 11.22
C PHE A 15 4.95 -28.03 9.70
N LYS A 16 5.57 -29.07 9.19
CA LYS A 16 5.82 -29.30 7.77
C LYS A 16 4.49 -29.59 7.06
N GLY A 17 3.78 -28.56 6.58
CA GLY A 17 2.57 -28.74 5.78
C GLY A 17 1.56 -27.59 5.72
N GLU A 18 1.64 -26.57 6.59
CA GLU A 18 0.69 -25.45 6.57
C GLU A 18 1.31 -24.22 5.89
N THR A 19 0.69 -23.78 4.79
CA THR A 19 1.05 -22.55 4.09
C THR A 19 0.66 -21.34 4.94
N MET A 20 1.59 -20.42 5.18
CA MET A 20 1.34 -19.18 5.93
C MET A 20 0.15 -18.42 5.34
N LYS A 21 -0.80 -18.01 6.19
CA LYS A 21 -2.02 -17.29 5.78
C LYS A 21 -1.82 -15.78 5.97
N ILE A 22 -2.09 -15.01 4.92
CA ILE A 22 -2.02 -13.55 4.93
C ILE A 22 -3.38 -12.99 4.54
N ILE A 23 -3.97 -12.18 5.42
CA ILE A 23 -5.20 -11.43 5.16
C ILE A 23 -4.81 -10.01 4.74
N LEU A 24 -5.15 -9.63 3.51
CA LEU A 24 -4.92 -8.31 2.97
C LEU A 24 -6.19 -7.46 3.11
N SER A 25 -6.11 -6.42 3.94
CA SER A 25 -7.21 -5.52 4.28
C SER A 25 -7.51 -4.48 3.20
N THR A 26 -7.67 -4.92 1.95
CA THR A 26 -8.10 -4.08 0.83
C THR A 26 -8.89 -4.91 -0.19
N ASP A 27 -9.89 -4.30 -0.82
CA ASP A 27 -10.62 -4.84 -1.97
C ASP A 27 -10.22 -4.14 -3.29
N ASN A 28 -9.22 -3.25 -3.24
CA ASN A 28 -8.66 -2.63 -4.44
C ASN A 28 -7.94 -3.70 -5.29
N ALA A 29 -8.51 -4.00 -6.46
CA ALA A 29 -8.01 -5.03 -7.37
C ALA A 29 -6.55 -4.78 -7.81
N HIS A 30 -6.14 -3.52 -8.02
CA HIS A 30 -4.75 -3.21 -8.39
C HIS A 30 -3.78 -3.57 -7.27
N LYS A 31 -4.13 -3.26 -6.01
CA LYS A 31 -3.31 -3.63 -4.86
C LYS A 31 -3.24 -5.15 -4.67
N LEU A 32 -4.37 -5.83 -4.84
CA LEU A 32 -4.44 -7.29 -4.76
C LEU A 32 -3.54 -7.94 -5.82
N ASN A 33 -3.53 -7.42 -7.04
CA ASN A 33 -2.66 -7.93 -8.11
C ASN A 33 -1.18 -7.69 -7.79
N GLU A 34 -0.79 -6.45 -7.45
CA GLU A 34 0.62 -6.12 -7.13
C GLU A 34 1.16 -6.95 -5.95
N ILE A 35 0.33 -7.21 -4.93
CA ILE A 35 0.71 -8.01 -3.76
C ILE A 35 0.68 -9.51 -4.07
N GLY A 36 -0.34 -9.96 -4.82
CA GLY A 36 -0.53 -11.34 -5.22
C GLY A 36 0.64 -11.86 -6.02
N GLU A 37 1.10 -11.12 -7.03
CA GLU A 37 2.25 -11.49 -7.87
C GLU A 37 3.53 -11.70 -7.05
N LEU A 38 3.79 -10.83 -6.06
CA LEU A 38 5.00 -10.92 -5.24
C LEU A 38 4.99 -12.07 -4.22
N LEU A 39 3.79 -12.52 -3.83
CA LEU A 39 3.58 -13.54 -2.81
C LEU A 39 3.10 -14.89 -3.38
N GLU A 40 2.92 -14.96 -4.70
CA GLU A 40 2.40 -16.14 -5.39
C GLU A 40 3.23 -17.39 -5.07
N GLY A 41 2.55 -18.48 -4.72
CA GLY A 41 3.17 -19.76 -4.38
C GLY A 41 3.94 -19.79 -3.05
N LYS A 42 4.05 -18.66 -2.33
CA LYS A 42 4.74 -18.58 -1.03
C LYS A 42 3.79 -18.63 0.17
N VAL A 43 2.59 -18.08 0.02
CA VAL A 43 1.58 -17.91 1.08
C VAL A 43 0.17 -18.16 0.55
N GLN A 44 -0.77 -18.38 1.45
CA GLN A 44 -2.20 -18.28 1.15
C GLN A 44 -2.62 -16.82 1.37
N LEU A 45 -2.77 -16.07 0.28
CA LEU A 45 -3.26 -14.70 0.33
C LEU A 45 -4.79 -14.69 0.27
N LEU A 46 -5.44 -14.03 1.21
CA LEU A 46 -6.89 -13.79 1.24
C LEU A 46 -7.13 -12.28 1.22
N SER A 47 -8.03 -11.81 0.37
CA SER A 47 -8.61 -10.48 0.52
C SER A 47 -9.42 -10.37 1.80
N LYS A 48 -9.68 -9.14 2.24
CA LYS A 48 -10.59 -8.83 3.35
C LYS A 48 -11.94 -9.55 3.20
N THR A 49 -12.50 -9.51 2.00
CA THR A 49 -13.80 -10.14 1.69
C THR A 49 -13.73 -11.67 1.79
N GLU A 50 -12.71 -12.31 1.21
CA GLU A 50 -12.52 -13.77 1.30
C GLU A 50 -12.29 -14.26 2.73
N ALA A 51 -11.68 -13.42 3.58
CA ALA A 51 -11.50 -13.69 4.99
C ALA A 51 -12.76 -13.45 5.86
N GLY A 52 -13.89 -13.04 5.26
CA GLY A 52 -15.16 -12.83 5.97
C GLY A 52 -15.36 -11.43 6.55
N PHE A 53 -14.54 -10.47 6.15
CA PHE A 53 -14.57 -9.09 6.65
C PHE A 53 -15.08 -8.07 5.62
N GLY A 54 -15.87 -8.52 4.64
CA GLY A 54 -16.39 -7.67 3.54
C GLY A 54 -17.17 -6.45 4.01
N ASP A 55 -17.91 -6.57 5.13
CA ASP A 55 -18.73 -5.50 5.71
C ASP A 55 -17.92 -4.44 6.49
N LEU A 56 -16.60 -4.64 6.66
CA LEU A 56 -15.74 -3.64 7.30
C LEU A 56 -15.43 -2.50 6.33
N HIS A 57 -15.84 -1.30 6.70
CA HIS A 57 -15.55 -0.05 5.99
C HIS A 57 -14.80 0.91 6.91
N PRO A 58 -13.48 0.70 7.11
CA PRO A 58 -12.67 1.54 7.98
C PRO A 58 -12.69 3.00 7.49
N VAL A 59 -12.91 3.93 8.41
CA VAL A 59 -12.82 5.37 8.13
C VAL A 59 -11.38 5.81 8.31
N GLU A 60 -10.72 6.20 7.23
CA GLU A 60 -9.31 6.63 7.19
C GLU A 60 -9.16 8.12 7.55
N ASP A 61 -9.34 8.41 8.84
CA ASP A 61 -9.27 9.75 9.44
C ASP A 61 -7.92 10.06 10.12
N GLY A 62 -6.90 9.25 9.88
CA GLY A 62 -5.56 9.45 10.40
C GLY A 62 -4.80 10.57 9.68
N ASP A 63 -3.96 11.28 10.43
CA ASP A 63 -3.10 12.36 9.93
C ASP A 63 -1.79 11.85 9.28
N THR A 64 -1.53 10.53 9.33
CA THR A 64 -0.35 9.90 8.73
C THR A 64 -0.72 8.61 7.98
N LEU A 65 0.16 8.18 7.07
CA LEU A 65 -0.01 6.92 6.34
C LEU A 65 0.01 5.73 7.30
N GLU A 66 0.86 5.76 8.33
CA GLU A 66 0.96 4.74 9.38
C GLU A 66 -0.37 4.61 10.14
N ALA A 67 -0.98 5.74 10.51
CA ALA A 67 -2.28 5.73 11.19
C ALA A 67 -3.37 5.11 10.33
N ASN A 68 -3.49 5.52 9.06
CA ASN A 68 -4.48 4.95 8.13
C ASN A 68 -4.25 3.47 7.84
N ALA A 69 -2.99 3.05 7.69
CA ALA A 69 -2.63 1.65 7.50
C ALA A 69 -3.07 0.79 8.71
N PHE A 70 -2.88 1.27 9.94
CA PHE A 70 -3.36 0.57 11.14
C PHE A 70 -4.88 0.59 11.27
N ILE A 71 -5.54 1.70 10.93
CA ILE A 71 -7.01 1.79 10.94
C ILE A 71 -7.61 0.69 10.06
N LYS A 72 -7.00 0.39 8.91
CA LYS A 72 -7.49 -0.66 8.00
C LYS A 72 -7.51 -2.05 8.66
N ILE A 73 -6.50 -2.40 9.44
CA ILE A 73 -6.35 -3.75 9.99
C ILE A 73 -6.89 -3.94 11.42
N LYS A 74 -7.19 -2.84 12.13
CA LYS A 74 -7.48 -2.88 13.58
C LYS A 74 -8.64 -3.81 13.94
N ASP A 75 -9.69 -3.82 13.10
CA ASP A 75 -10.95 -4.54 13.36
C ASP A 75 -10.96 -5.96 12.77
N ILE A 76 -9.87 -6.38 12.10
CA ILE A 76 -9.73 -7.74 11.58
C ILE A 76 -9.23 -8.66 12.69
N LEU A 77 -10.02 -9.68 12.99
CA LEU A 77 -9.70 -10.73 13.95
C LEU A 77 -9.10 -11.93 13.20
N CYS A 78 -8.02 -12.51 13.73
CA CYS A 78 -7.33 -13.63 13.11
C CYS A 78 -6.69 -14.52 14.17
N ASP A 79 -6.27 -15.72 13.78
CA ASP A 79 -5.53 -16.61 14.66
C ASP A 79 -4.11 -16.06 14.91
N ALA A 80 -3.43 -16.55 15.95
CA ALA A 80 -2.12 -16.05 16.35
C ALA A 80 -1.04 -16.24 15.26
N ASP A 81 -1.19 -17.29 14.45
CA ASP A 81 -0.27 -17.63 13.36
C ASP A 81 -0.60 -16.94 12.03
N ASP A 82 -1.74 -16.27 11.95
CA ASP A 82 -2.14 -15.48 10.79
C ASP A 82 -1.43 -14.12 10.78
N ILE A 83 -1.26 -13.57 9.58
CA ILE A 83 -0.77 -12.21 9.40
C ILE A 83 -1.87 -11.39 8.74
N VAL A 84 -2.18 -10.23 9.32
CA VAL A 84 -3.07 -9.24 8.71
C VAL A 84 -2.22 -8.06 8.27
N ILE A 85 -2.37 -7.65 7.01
CA ILE A 85 -1.71 -6.47 6.47
C ILE A 85 -2.71 -5.48 5.87
N GLY A 86 -2.39 -4.20 5.98
CA GLY A 86 -3.13 -3.12 5.34
C GLY A 86 -2.14 -2.03 4.96
N ASP A 87 -2.33 -1.46 3.77
CA ASP A 87 -1.41 -0.46 3.23
C ASP A 87 -2.09 0.91 3.06
N ASP A 88 -1.32 1.95 3.27
CA ASP A 88 -1.67 3.31 2.86
C ASP A 88 -0.56 3.95 2.05
N THR A 89 -0.96 4.71 1.02
CA THR A 89 -0.05 5.25 0.01
C THR A 89 -0.31 6.72 -0.21
N GLY A 90 0.78 7.50 -0.23
CA GLY A 90 0.74 8.93 -0.55
C GLY A 90 1.78 9.33 -1.60
N LEU A 91 1.42 10.31 -2.43
CA LEU A 91 2.32 11.10 -3.26
C LEU A 91 2.66 12.40 -2.52
N PHE A 92 3.93 12.73 -2.42
CA PHE A 92 4.42 13.93 -1.74
C PHE A 92 5.25 14.76 -2.72
N VAL A 93 4.79 15.97 -3.03
CA VAL A 93 5.48 16.86 -3.97
C VAL A 93 6.18 17.99 -3.22
N HIS A 94 7.47 18.20 -3.51
CA HIS A 94 8.32 19.11 -2.74
C HIS A 94 7.81 20.54 -2.78
N ALA A 95 7.58 21.08 -3.99
CA ALA A 95 7.11 22.45 -4.18
C ALA A 95 5.71 22.73 -3.60
N LEU A 96 4.94 21.68 -3.29
CA LEU A 96 3.62 21.79 -2.67
C LEU A 96 3.67 21.48 -1.16
N ASN A 97 4.83 21.60 -0.53
CA ASN A 97 5.04 21.31 0.89
C ASN A 97 4.55 19.89 1.28
N GLY A 98 4.70 18.92 0.38
CA GLY A 98 4.31 17.53 0.59
C GLY A 98 2.88 17.18 0.21
N GLU A 99 2.07 18.12 -0.29
CA GLU A 99 0.77 17.77 -0.89
C GLU A 99 0.94 16.94 -2.17
N PRO A 100 -0.02 16.04 -2.50
CA PRO A 100 -1.25 15.70 -1.76
C PRO A 100 -1.08 14.96 -0.43
N GLY A 101 0.04 14.26 -0.23
CA GLY A 101 0.37 13.50 0.96
C GLY A 101 -0.65 12.42 1.30
N VAL A 102 -1.08 12.36 2.56
CA VAL A 102 -2.08 11.41 3.08
C VAL A 102 -3.43 11.54 2.35
N TYR A 103 -3.73 12.70 1.76
CA TYR A 103 -4.96 12.94 1.02
C TYR A 103 -4.89 12.51 -0.45
N SER A 104 -3.85 11.80 -0.87
CA SER A 104 -3.61 11.44 -2.28
C SER A 104 -4.80 10.85 -3.00
N ALA A 105 -5.52 9.91 -2.39
CA ALA A 105 -6.70 9.29 -3.01
C ALA A 105 -7.88 10.25 -3.15
N ARG A 106 -7.97 11.28 -2.30
CA ARG A 106 -9.09 12.23 -2.19
C ARG A 106 -8.66 13.69 -2.42
N TYR A 107 -7.58 13.91 -3.17
CA TYR A 107 -6.97 15.22 -3.29
C TYR A 107 -7.91 16.27 -3.89
N ALA A 108 -8.73 15.86 -4.86
CA ALA A 108 -9.74 16.70 -5.50
C ALA A 108 -11.13 16.61 -4.84
N GLY A 109 -11.27 15.90 -3.73
CA GLY A 109 -12.52 15.76 -2.98
C GLY A 109 -12.76 14.35 -2.43
N PRO A 110 -13.74 14.18 -1.52
CA PRO A 110 -13.98 12.94 -0.79
C PRO A 110 -14.42 11.78 -1.70
N GLU A 111 -14.95 12.07 -2.88
CA GLU A 111 -15.42 11.07 -3.86
C GLU A 111 -14.30 10.15 -4.36
N GLY A 112 -13.03 10.60 -4.29
CA GLY A 112 -11.87 9.87 -4.80
C GLY A 112 -11.91 9.64 -6.32
N ASN A 113 -11.31 10.54 -7.10
CA ASN A 113 -11.30 10.43 -8.56
C ASN A 113 -9.91 10.75 -9.12
N ASP A 114 -9.25 9.74 -9.68
CA ASP A 114 -7.87 9.83 -10.16
C ASP A 114 -7.68 10.93 -11.21
N GLU A 115 -8.59 11.06 -12.18
CA GLU A 115 -8.50 12.10 -13.21
C GLU A 115 -8.62 13.51 -12.60
N LYS A 116 -9.57 13.73 -11.69
CA LYS A 116 -9.71 15.02 -10.98
C LYS A 116 -8.51 15.31 -10.09
N ASN A 117 -7.97 14.29 -9.42
CA ASN A 117 -6.78 14.37 -8.58
C ASN A 117 -5.57 14.82 -9.41
N ARG A 118 -5.32 14.17 -10.56
CA ARG A 118 -4.25 14.54 -11.49
C ARG A 118 -4.42 15.95 -12.06
N LYS A 119 -5.63 16.32 -12.49
CA LYS A 119 -5.94 17.69 -12.95
C LYS A 119 -5.67 18.75 -11.89
N LYS A 120 -6.07 18.49 -10.63
CA LYS A 120 -5.78 19.40 -9.51
C LYS A 120 -4.28 19.53 -9.26
N LEU A 121 -3.54 18.41 -9.30
CA LEU A 121 -2.10 18.40 -9.13
C LEU A 121 -1.37 19.19 -10.23
N LEU A 122 -1.69 18.94 -11.49
CA LEU A 122 -1.09 19.66 -12.62
C LEU A 122 -1.34 21.17 -12.53
N LYS A 123 -2.57 21.56 -12.16
CA LYS A 123 -2.91 22.98 -11.96
C LYS A 123 -2.11 23.61 -10.80
N ALA A 124 -1.86 22.87 -9.72
CA ALA A 124 -1.07 23.36 -8.59
C ALA A 124 0.42 23.51 -8.95
N LEU A 125 0.90 22.76 -9.96
CA LEU A 125 2.28 22.80 -10.46
C LEU A 125 2.45 23.65 -11.73
N ASP A 126 1.45 24.45 -12.10
CA ASP A 126 1.54 25.34 -13.26
C ASP A 126 2.60 26.42 -13.01
N GLY A 127 3.57 26.54 -13.93
CA GLY A 127 4.71 27.45 -13.79
C GLY A 127 5.73 27.09 -12.69
N VAL A 128 5.61 25.91 -12.05
CA VAL A 128 6.54 25.45 -11.01
C VAL A 128 7.70 24.67 -11.63
N GLU A 129 8.93 25.15 -11.40
CA GLU A 129 10.15 24.50 -11.90
C GLU A 129 10.51 23.23 -11.12
N ASP A 130 10.45 23.27 -9.78
CA ASP A 130 10.72 22.10 -8.95
C ASP A 130 9.50 21.16 -8.90
N ARG A 131 9.58 20.08 -9.66
CA ARG A 131 8.55 19.04 -9.71
C ARG A 131 9.02 17.75 -9.05
N SER A 132 10.03 17.81 -8.19
CA SER A 132 10.51 16.66 -7.44
C SER A 132 9.41 16.14 -6.51
N ALA A 133 9.27 14.81 -6.48
CA ALA A 133 8.24 14.14 -5.71
C ALA A 133 8.70 12.76 -5.27
N TYR A 134 7.98 12.17 -4.33
CA TYR A 134 8.13 10.76 -4.02
C TYR A 134 6.79 10.15 -3.68
N PHE A 135 6.65 8.87 -4.02
CA PHE A 135 5.63 8.04 -3.43
C PHE A 135 6.15 7.35 -2.17
N LYS A 136 5.28 7.20 -1.17
CA LYS A 136 5.53 6.38 0.02
C LYS A 136 4.35 5.42 0.20
N THR A 137 4.64 4.14 0.41
CA THR A 137 3.68 3.16 0.93
C THR A 137 4.11 2.76 2.33
N VAL A 138 3.17 2.76 3.26
CA VAL A 138 3.31 2.12 4.57
C VAL A 138 2.43 0.88 4.59
N ILE A 139 2.97 -0.25 5.03
CA ILE A 139 2.23 -1.47 5.32
C ILE A 139 2.22 -1.64 6.84
N ALA A 140 1.04 -1.58 7.43
CA ALA A 140 0.81 -2.02 8.79
C ALA A 140 0.68 -3.55 8.81
N VAL A 141 1.32 -4.17 9.79
CA VAL A 141 1.38 -5.62 9.98
C VAL A 141 0.90 -5.96 11.38
N LYS A 142 -0.02 -6.90 11.47
CA LYS A 142 -0.51 -7.50 12.71
C LYS A 142 -0.25 -9.00 12.65
N ARG A 143 0.45 -9.54 13.66
CA ARG A 143 0.77 -10.96 13.80
C ARG A 143 0.84 -11.33 15.28
N GLY A 144 -0.08 -12.18 15.75
CA GLY A 144 -0.19 -12.46 17.19
C GLY A 144 -0.37 -11.17 17.99
N GLU A 145 0.56 -10.90 18.92
CA GLU A 145 0.58 -9.67 19.72
C GLU A 145 1.43 -8.55 19.08
N GLU A 146 2.19 -8.86 18.04
CA GLU A 146 3.06 -7.90 17.36
C GLU A 146 2.27 -7.03 16.38
N ASN A 147 2.46 -5.72 16.49
CA ASN A 147 1.95 -4.73 15.56
C ASN A 147 3.09 -3.80 15.18
N TYR A 148 3.40 -3.70 13.89
CA TYR A 148 4.48 -2.87 13.39
C TYR A 148 4.18 -2.37 11.98
N THR A 149 5.00 -1.45 11.49
CA THR A 149 4.94 -0.97 10.10
C THR A 149 6.25 -1.26 9.38
N VAL A 150 6.13 -1.46 8.07
CA VAL A 150 7.23 -1.38 7.13
C VAL A 150 6.88 -0.39 6.03
N GLU A 151 7.87 0.17 5.36
CA GLU A 151 7.63 1.19 4.34
C GLU A 151 8.52 1.01 3.12
N GLY A 152 8.08 1.63 2.03
CA GLY A 152 8.85 1.75 0.81
C GLY A 152 8.63 3.13 0.20
N ILE A 153 9.73 3.73 -0.25
CA ILE A 153 9.74 5.07 -0.86
C ILE A 153 10.31 4.94 -2.26
N CYS A 154 9.68 5.61 -3.23
CA CYS A 154 10.19 5.77 -4.59
C CYS A 154 10.23 7.25 -4.93
N ARG A 155 11.45 7.77 -5.16
CA ARG A 155 11.68 9.16 -5.56
C ARG A 155 11.53 9.31 -7.07
N GLY A 156 11.18 10.50 -7.51
CA GLY A 156 10.97 10.81 -8.90
C GLY A 156 10.55 12.26 -9.11
N LYS A 157 9.83 12.49 -10.21
CA LYS A 157 9.32 13.81 -10.58
C LYS A 157 7.94 13.73 -11.23
N ILE A 158 7.21 14.82 -11.16
CA ILE A 158 5.92 15.00 -11.82
C ILE A 158 6.13 15.64 -13.19
N ILE A 159 5.67 14.99 -14.26
CA ILE A 159 5.69 15.56 -15.62
C ILE A 159 4.49 16.48 -15.88
N GLU A 160 4.52 17.22 -16.99
CA GLU A 160 3.51 18.23 -17.32
C GLU A 160 2.27 17.64 -17.99
N GLU A 161 2.43 16.50 -18.68
CA GLU A 161 1.37 15.84 -19.44
C GLU A 161 1.31 14.35 -19.08
N GLU A 162 0.11 13.78 -19.04
CA GLU A 162 -0.09 12.36 -18.77
C GLU A 162 0.51 11.50 -19.88
N ARG A 163 1.28 10.46 -19.50
CA ARG A 163 1.79 9.45 -20.43
C ARG A 163 1.53 8.05 -19.87
N GLY A 164 1.17 7.13 -20.76
CA GLY A 164 0.82 5.76 -20.41
C GLY A 164 -0.64 5.59 -19.98
N ASN A 165 -1.14 4.36 -20.03
CA ASN A 165 -2.55 4.02 -19.76
C ASN A 165 -2.71 2.89 -18.72
N SER A 166 -1.59 2.38 -18.19
CA SER A 166 -1.58 1.34 -17.17
C SER A 166 -1.58 1.94 -15.76
N GLY A 167 -1.79 1.11 -14.74
CA GLY A 167 -1.74 1.54 -13.34
C GLY A 167 -2.93 2.38 -12.91
N PHE A 168 -2.75 3.22 -11.90
CA PHE A 168 -3.81 4.01 -11.28
C PHE A 168 -3.29 5.28 -10.59
N GLY A 169 -4.20 6.13 -10.10
CA GLY A 169 -3.83 7.33 -9.34
C GLY A 169 -3.02 8.32 -10.17
N TYR A 170 -1.79 8.59 -9.72
CA TYR A 170 -0.85 9.53 -10.35
C TYR A 170 0.22 8.84 -11.21
N ASP A 171 0.10 7.53 -11.45
CA ASP A 171 1.05 6.77 -12.28
C ASP A 171 1.32 7.41 -13.65
N PRO A 172 0.32 7.98 -14.37
CA PRO A 172 0.57 8.66 -15.66
C PRO A 172 1.40 9.93 -15.59
N LEU A 173 1.63 10.47 -14.39
CA LEU A 173 2.38 11.72 -14.17
C LEU A 173 3.71 11.53 -13.46
N PHE A 174 3.98 10.34 -12.91
CA PHE A 174 5.15 10.12 -12.08
C PHE A 174 6.25 9.37 -12.84
N VAL A 175 7.40 10.01 -13.01
CA VAL A 175 8.62 9.39 -13.54
C VAL A 175 9.58 9.10 -12.38
N PRO A 176 9.87 7.84 -12.06
CA PRO A 176 10.80 7.49 -11.00
C PRO A 176 12.24 7.91 -11.35
N GLU A 177 13.04 8.17 -10.32
CA GLU A 177 14.44 8.56 -10.46
C GLU A 177 15.25 7.49 -11.21
N GLY A 178 15.99 7.91 -12.24
CA GLY A 178 16.77 7.01 -13.10
C GLY A 178 16.03 6.46 -14.31
N GLU A 179 14.73 6.74 -14.46
CA GLU A 179 13.90 6.26 -15.56
C GLU A 179 13.42 7.41 -16.47
N GLU A 180 13.02 7.06 -17.69
CA GLU A 180 12.39 8.00 -18.64
C GLU A 180 10.87 7.81 -18.76
N LYS A 181 10.39 6.61 -18.42
CA LYS A 181 8.99 6.21 -18.48
C LYS A 181 8.24 6.62 -17.22
N THR A 182 6.97 6.97 -17.36
CA THR A 182 6.07 7.05 -16.20
C THR A 182 5.76 5.65 -15.68
N PHE A 183 5.23 5.54 -14.46
CA PHE A 183 4.72 4.26 -13.97
C PHE A 183 3.60 3.69 -14.87
N ALA A 184 2.78 4.54 -15.50
CA ALA A 184 1.72 4.07 -16.39
C ALA A 184 2.22 3.59 -17.77
N GLU A 185 3.50 3.80 -18.08
CA GLU A 185 4.18 3.30 -19.29
C GLU A 185 5.00 2.01 -19.01
N MET A 186 5.10 1.58 -17.76
CA MET A 186 5.80 0.37 -17.34
C MET A 186 4.85 -0.84 -17.32
N SER A 187 5.40 -2.04 -17.50
CA SER A 187 4.68 -3.26 -17.14
C SER A 187 4.54 -3.37 -15.62
N ASP A 188 3.59 -4.18 -15.15
CA ASP A 188 3.41 -4.44 -13.71
C ASP A 188 4.69 -5.00 -13.08
N GLU A 189 5.38 -5.92 -13.75
CA GLU A 189 6.68 -6.45 -13.32
C GLU A 189 7.76 -5.35 -13.18
N GLN A 190 7.89 -4.47 -14.18
CA GLN A 190 8.85 -3.36 -14.15
C GLN A 190 8.53 -2.39 -13.01
N LYS A 191 7.26 -2.03 -12.86
CA LYS A 191 6.79 -1.15 -11.80
C LYS A 191 7.04 -1.78 -10.43
N ASN A 192 6.67 -3.05 -10.22
CA ASN A 192 6.82 -3.75 -8.95
C ASN A 192 8.28 -3.86 -8.50
N ALA A 193 9.24 -3.94 -9.43
CA ALA A 193 10.66 -3.99 -9.10
C ALA A 193 11.18 -2.70 -8.43
N ILE A 194 10.62 -1.53 -8.77
CA ILE A 194 11.14 -0.23 -8.33
C ILE A 194 10.15 0.64 -7.54
N SER A 195 8.87 0.28 -7.53
CA SER A 195 7.82 1.09 -6.91
C SER A 195 7.95 1.14 -5.39
N HIS A 196 7.35 2.18 -4.83
CA HIS A 196 7.19 2.38 -3.40
C HIS A 196 6.47 1.20 -2.73
N ARG A 197 5.39 0.66 -3.34
CA ARG A 197 4.68 -0.53 -2.84
C ARG A 197 5.50 -1.79 -2.97
N GLY A 198 6.15 -2.03 -4.11
CA GLY A 198 7.07 -3.16 -4.29
C GLY A 198 8.18 -3.19 -3.24
N ARG A 199 8.81 -2.03 -2.97
CA ARG A 199 9.81 -1.89 -1.90
C ARG A 199 9.23 -2.17 -0.51
N ALA A 200 8.04 -1.66 -0.21
CA ALA A 200 7.36 -1.92 1.07
C ALA A 200 7.05 -3.41 1.25
N LEU A 201 6.62 -4.09 0.18
CA LEU A 201 6.33 -5.52 0.18
C LEU A 201 7.60 -6.37 0.33
N GLN A 202 8.70 -5.99 -0.31
CA GLN A 202 10.00 -6.64 -0.06
C GLN A 202 10.45 -6.48 1.39
N ALA A 203 10.27 -5.30 1.98
CA ALA A 203 10.53 -5.06 3.40
C ALA A 203 9.61 -5.93 4.29
N PHE A 204 8.34 -6.06 3.92
CA PHE A 204 7.38 -6.93 4.61
C PHE A 204 7.80 -8.40 4.55
N ILE A 205 8.05 -8.94 3.35
CA ILE A 205 8.52 -10.32 3.11
C ILE A 205 9.75 -10.64 3.96
N LYS A 206 10.72 -9.71 4.00
CA LYS A 206 11.90 -9.82 4.85
C LYS A 206 11.55 -9.83 6.34
N SER A 207 10.62 -8.98 6.78
CA SER A 207 10.22 -8.89 8.20
C SER A 207 9.59 -10.18 8.74
N ILE A 208 8.92 -10.95 7.87
CA ILE A 208 8.26 -12.21 8.24
C ILE A 208 9.13 -13.45 7.97
N ASN A 209 10.39 -13.25 7.55
CA ASN A 209 11.35 -14.30 7.18
C ASN A 209 10.85 -15.25 6.08
N LEU A 210 10.09 -14.72 5.12
CA LEU A 210 9.66 -15.46 3.94
C LEU A 210 10.76 -15.32 2.87
N ALA A 211 11.41 -16.43 2.50
CA ALA A 211 12.42 -16.46 1.43
C ALA A 211 11.75 -16.69 0.07
#